data_AF-A0A948AVT1-F1
#
_entry.id   AF-A0A948AVT1-F1
#
_cell.length_a   1.000
_cell.length_b   1.000
_cell.length_c   1.000
_cell.angle_alpha   90.00
_cell.angle_beta   90.00
_cell.angle_gamma   90.00
#
_symmetry.space_group_name_H-M   'P 1'
#
loop_
_entity.id
_entity.type
_entity.pdbx_description
1 polymer ?
#
loop_
_entity_poly.entity_id
_entity_poly.type
_entity_poly.pdbx_seq_one_letter_code
_entity_poly.pdbx_strand_id
1 'polypeptide(L)'
;MTIRAQFALTCALLLLAASAPAATCFLPDDGSGTVQLPPACPEGYAGQMVIIDGLPPGTTIEIDATLTDYYNVVTFLGGSLGGEVQQFDATLYWVLTGTGDLTGYTRSMAVPVACEVHTGPRTPGDPVQTFDQTTFYLQGELYGDPDFCELIVIAGDGFGLPCPGQCTLTQLPSGDFAVDSFFDITYQIQFAGCPGSPLDGLSGATTDTKRFQAGEPYFPPVNHSCVL
;
A
#
# COMPACT_ATOMS: atom_id res chain seq x y z
N MET A 1 -24.82 59.92 13.80
CA MET A 1 -25.95 59.04 13.41
C MET A 1 -25.41 58.06 12.37
N THR A 2 -25.58 56.77 12.64
CA THR A 2 -24.56 55.73 12.45
C THR A 2 -24.69 55.00 11.11
N ILE A 3 -23.59 54.88 10.35
CA ILE A 3 -23.48 54.07 9.13
C ILE A 3 -23.13 52.63 9.55
N ARG A 4 -23.99 51.66 9.19
CA ARG A 4 -23.81 50.23 9.48
C ARG A 4 -22.92 49.59 8.41
N ALA A 5 -21.77 49.08 8.83
CA ALA A 5 -20.91 48.22 8.02
C ALA A 5 -21.46 46.77 8.03
N GLN A 6 -21.72 46.21 6.85
CA GLN A 6 -22.06 44.81 6.68
C GLN A 6 -20.75 44.01 6.53
N PHE A 7 -20.43 43.20 7.54
CA PHE A 7 -19.38 42.19 7.47
C PHE A 7 -19.95 40.94 6.79
N ALA A 8 -19.48 40.64 5.58
CA ALA A 8 -19.70 39.35 4.94
C ALA A 8 -18.68 38.36 5.51
N LEU A 9 -19.16 37.36 6.23
CA LEU A 9 -18.35 36.28 6.80
C LEU A 9 -18.30 35.14 5.77
N THR A 10 -17.23 35.08 4.98
CA THR A 10 -16.94 33.96 4.09
C THR A 10 -16.47 32.77 4.93
N CYS A 11 -17.32 31.76 5.06
CA CYS A 11 -16.99 30.51 5.75
C CYS A 11 -16.16 29.64 4.79
N ALA A 12 -14.84 29.58 5.01
CA ALA A 12 -13.96 28.68 4.27
C ALA A 12 -14.23 27.24 4.73
N LEU A 13 -14.79 26.43 3.82
CA LEU A 13 -15.00 25.00 4.03
C LEU A 13 -13.64 24.30 3.92
N LEU A 14 -12.98 24.02 5.05
CA LEU A 14 -11.84 23.11 5.07
C LEU A 14 -12.32 21.70 4.76
N LEU A 15 -11.96 21.17 3.59
CA LEU A 15 -12.00 19.73 3.33
C LEU A 15 -10.93 19.07 4.21
N LEU A 16 -11.37 18.43 5.29
CA LEU A 16 -10.57 17.45 6.00
C LEU A 16 -10.43 16.24 5.08
N ALA A 17 -9.22 15.97 4.60
CA ALA A 17 -8.89 14.66 4.04
C ALA A 17 -9.09 13.63 5.17
N ALA A 18 -10.11 12.79 5.07
CA ALA A 18 -10.29 11.68 5.98
C ALA A 18 -9.19 10.66 5.66
N SER A 19 -8.18 10.56 6.54
CA SER A 19 -7.30 9.40 6.55
C SER A 19 -8.20 8.17 6.81
N ALA A 20 -8.16 7.18 5.92
CA ALA A 20 -8.88 5.93 6.14
C ALA A 20 -8.51 5.37 7.53
N PRO A 21 -9.49 4.91 8.34
CA PRO A 21 -9.19 4.29 9.63
C PRO A 21 -8.35 3.05 9.35
N ALA A 22 -7.12 3.02 9.86
CA ALA A 22 -6.24 1.90 9.61
C ALA A 22 -6.71 0.67 10.42
N ALA A 23 -6.69 -0.46 9.74
CA ALA A 23 -7.41 -1.64 10.18
C ALA A 23 -6.58 -2.45 11.17
N THR A 24 -7.22 -2.94 12.21
CA THR A 24 -6.61 -3.86 13.17
C THR A 24 -6.34 -5.20 12.47
N CYS A 25 -5.08 -5.64 12.48
CA CYS A 25 -4.68 -6.94 11.93
C CYS A 25 -4.20 -7.84 13.07
N PHE A 26 -5.07 -8.77 13.47
CA PHE A 26 -4.74 -9.81 14.45
C PHE A 26 -4.69 -11.16 13.74
N LEU A 27 -3.52 -11.80 13.80
CA LEU A 27 -3.30 -13.11 13.18
C LEU A 27 -2.95 -14.14 14.26
N PRO A 28 -3.46 -15.37 14.15
CA PRO A 28 -3.09 -16.43 15.08
C PRO A 28 -1.61 -16.82 14.91
N ASP A 29 -1.03 -17.39 15.96
CA ASP A 29 0.26 -18.09 15.88
C ASP A 29 0.16 -19.24 14.88
N ASP A 30 1.16 -19.37 14.00
CA ASP A 30 1.27 -20.45 13.01
C ASP A 30 1.76 -21.78 13.62
N GLY A 31 1.98 -21.81 14.94
CA GLY A 31 2.46 -22.95 15.70
C GLY A 31 3.97 -22.97 15.88
N SER A 32 4.68 -21.97 15.36
CA SER A 32 6.13 -21.80 15.53
C SER A 32 6.49 -20.65 16.48
N GLY A 33 5.50 -19.99 17.09
CA GLY A 33 5.70 -18.83 17.96
C GLY A 33 5.75 -17.52 17.16
N THR A 34 5.14 -17.48 15.98
CA THR A 34 5.10 -16.31 15.11
C THR A 34 3.94 -16.40 14.10
N VAL A 35 3.86 -15.49 13.12
CA VAL A 35 2.83 -15.51 12.07
C VAL A 35 3.37 -15.87 10.69
N GLN A 36 2.53 -16.45 9.85
CA GLN A 36 2.84 -16.64 8.44
C GLN A 36 2.95 -15.30 7.69
N LEU A 37 3.94 -15.18 6.81
CA LEU A 37 4.14 -14.05 5.91
C LEU A 37 3.86 -14.43 4.44
N PRO A 38 3.39 -13.51 3.57
CA PRO A 38 2.92 -12.16 3.92
C PRO A 38 1.71 -12.22 4.87
N PRO A 39 1.54 -11.25 5.78
CA PRO A 39 0.46 -11.28 6.75
C PRO A 39 -0.89 -11.14 6.02
N ALA A 40 -1.75 -12.13 6.18
CA ALA A 40 -3.09 -12.16 5.57
C ALA A 40 -4.07 -11.24 6.34
N CYS A 41 -3.73 -9.97 6.46
CA CYS A 41 -4.60 -8.97 7.06
C CYS A 41 -5.88 -8.78 6.23
N PRO A 42 -7.06 -8.61 6.86
CA PRO A 42 -8.33 -8.49 6.12
C PRO A 42 -8.35 -7.40 5.05
N GLU A 43 -7.69 -6.27 5.31
CA GLU A 43 -7.60 -5.14 4.38
C GLU A 43 -6.33 -5.18 3.48
N GLY A 44 -5.50 -6.22 3.60
CA GLY A 44 -4.22 -6.30 2.88
C GLY A 44 -3.23 -5.18 3.25
N TYR A 45 -2.32 -4.86 2.33
CA TYR A 45 -1.50 -3.64 2.40
C TYR A 45 -2.17 -2.53 1.60
N ALA A 46 -2.60 -1.47 2.26
CA ALA A 46 -3.16 -0.30 1.62
C ALA A 46 -2.12 0.81 1.46
N GLY A 47 -2.19 1.54 0.34
CA GLY A 47 -1.33 2.68 0.04
C GLY A 47 -1.91 3.55 -1.07
N GLN A 48 -1.22 4.64 -1.39
CA GLN A 48 -1.58 5.51 -2.51
C GLN A 48 -0.48 5.40 -3.58
N MET A 49 -0.85 5.46 -4.85
CA MET A 49 0.05 5.61 -5.99
C MET A 49 -0.47 6.73 -6.90
N VAL A 50 0.33 7.14 -7.88
CA VAL A 50 -0.01 8.20 -8.82
C VAL A 50 0.62 7.96 -10.19
N ILE A 51 -0.10 8.34 -11.24
CA ILE A 51 0.41 8.51 -12.61
C ILE A 51 0.39 10.00 -12.93
N ILE A 52 1.52 10.52 -13.40
CA ILE A 52 1.73 11.94 -13.72
C ILE A 52 2.35 12.06 -15.11
N ASP A 53 3.43 11.33 -15.35
CA ASP A 53 4.18 11.40 -16.59
C ASP A 53 3.39 10.76 -17.74
N GLY A 54 3.26 11.49 -18.85
CA GLY A 54 2.43 11.11 -19.99
C GLY A 54 1.03 11.75 -20.01
N LEU A 55 0.67 12.50 -18.96
CA LEU A 55 -0.59 13.24 -18.87
C LEU A 55 -0.41 14.73 -19.22
N PRO A 56 -1.48 15.44 -19.60
CA PRO A 56 -1.44 16.89 -19.78
C PRO A 56 -0.98 17.64 -18.52
N PRO A 57 -0.31 18.80 -18.63
CA PRO A 57 0.14 19.57 -17.49
C PRO A 57 -1.00 19.89 -16.49
N GLY A 58 -0.78 19.60 -15.20
CA GLY A 58 -1.78 19.80 -14.15
C GLY A 58 -2.82 18.68 -14.03
N THR A 59 -2.65 17.58 -14.77
CA THR A 59 -3.47 16.37 -14.69
C THR A 59 -2.69 15.25 -14.02
N THR A 60 -3.32 14.55 -13.09
CA THR A 60 -2.82 13.33 -12.45
C THR A 60 -3.91 12.26 -12.48
N ILE A 61 -3.51 11.00 -12.34
CA ILE A 61 -4.41 9.92 -11.93
C ILE A 61 -3.94 9.46 -10.55
N GLU A 62 -4.71 9.78 -9.53
CA GLU A 62 -4.50 9.30 -8.16
C GLU A 62 -5.03 7.88 -8.03
N ILE A 63 -4.30 7.01 -7.34
CA ILE A 63 -4.62 5.59 -7.23
C ILE A 63 -4.66 5.21 -5.76
N ASP A 64 -5.84 4.85 -5.26
CA ASP A 64 -5.94 4.13 -3.99
C ASP A 64 -5.67 2.65 -4.29
N ALA A 65 -4.58 2.12 -3.75
CA ALA A 65 -4.07 0.79 -4.05
C ALA A 65 -4.14 -0.12 -2.82
N THR A 66 -4.56 -1.36 -3.04
CA THR A 66 -4.60 -2.40 -2.00
C THR A 66 -4.03 -3.69 -2.53
N LEU A 67 -2.93 -4.15 -1.93
CA LEU A 67 -2.31 -5.45 -2.21
C LEU A 67 -2.95 -6.50 -1.31
N THR A 68 -3.60 -7.50 -1.89
CA THR A 68 -4.29 -8.58 -1.17
C THR A 68 -4.37 -9.84 -2.05
N ASP A 69 -5.16 -10.84 -1.60
CA ASP A 69 -5.37 -12.11 -2.29
C ASP A 69 -4.05 -12.85 -2.57
N TYR A 70 -3.26 -13.08 -1.53
CA TYR A 70 -1.99 -13.81 -1.63
C TYR A 70 -2.22 -15.30 -1.91
N TYR A 71 -1.55 -15.85 -2.91
CA TYR A 71 -1.57 -17.28 -3.21
C TYR A 71 -0.22 -17.76 -3.75
N ASN A 72 -0.05 -19.07 -3.89
CA ASN A 72 1.22 -19.71 -4.27
C ASN A 72 2.41 -19.29 -3.39
N VAL A 73 2.15 -19.00 -2.11
CA VAL A 73 3.18 -18.54 -1.17
C VAL A 73 4.18 -19.67 -0.91
N VAL A 74 5.44 -19.39 -1.20
CA VAL A 74 6.58 -20.25 -0.88
C VAL A 74 7.62 -19.45 -0.11
N THR A 75 8.18 -20.09 0.92
CA THR A 75 9.14 -19.44 1.84
C THR A 75 10.45 -20.24 1.87
N PHE A 76 11.57 -19.52 1.82
CA PHE A 76 12.91 -20.09 1.92
C PHE A 76 13.78 -19.24 2.87
N LEU A 77 14.83 -19.83 3.43
CA LEU A 77 15.80 -19.09 4.24
C LEU A 77 16.77 -18.30 3.35
N GLY A 78 17.15 -17.09 3.77
CA GLY A 78 18.17 -16.26 3.11
C GLY A 78 17.69 -14.84 2.79
N GLY A 79 17.87 -14.42 1.53
CA GLY A 79 17.52 -13.08 1.06
C GLY A 79 18.57 -12.02 1.39
N SER A 80 18.33 -10.80 0.91
CA SER A 80 19.23 -9.65 1.10
C SER A 80 19.33 -9.19 2.55
N LEU A 81 18.36 -9.55 3.39
CA LEU A 81 18.29 -9.19 4.80
C LEU A 81 18.68 -10.34 5.75
N GLY A 82 18.98 -11.54 5.23
CA GLY A 82 19.50 -12.66 6.00
C GLY A 82 18.50 -13.44 6.85
N GLY A 83 17.19 -13.15 6.73
CA GLY A 83 16.11 -13.92 7.34
C GLY A 83 15.47 -14.87 6.35
N GLU A 84 14.30 -14.48 5.83
CA GLU A 84 13.48 -15.30 4.94
C GLU A 84 13.22 -14.57 3.61
N VAL A 85 12.94 -15.36 2.58
CA VAL A 85 12.45 -14.94 1.27
C VAL A 85 11.07 -15.53 1.11
N GLN A 86 10.08 -14.68 0.83
CA GLN A 86 8.72 -15.11 0.44
C GLN A 86 8.49 -14.77 -1.03
N GLN A 87 8.16 -15.76 -1.84
CA GLN A 87 7.66 -15.56 -3.20
C GLN A 87 6.18 -15.92 -3.23
N PHE A 88 5.37 -15.09 -3.87
CA PHE A 88 3.93 -15.28 -3.95
C PHE A 88 3.33 -14.50 -5.11
N ASP A 89 2.14 -14.91 -5.53
CA ASP A 89 1.28 -14.12 -6.41
C ASP A 89 0.26 -13.37 -5.55
N ALA A 90 -0.17 -12.19 -6.01
CA ALA A 90 -1.16 -11.36 -5.35
C ALA A 90 -1.95 -10.52 -6.35
N THR A 91 -2.94 -9.77 -5.86
CA THR A 91 -3.69 -8.78 -6.65
C THR A 91 -3.50 -7.39 -6.06
N LEU A 92 -3.13 -6.43 -6.91
CA LEU A 92 -3.25 -5.00 -6.62
C LEU A 92 -4.62 -4.51 -7.10
N TYR A 93 -5.54 -4.29 -6.16
CA TYR A 93 -6.79 -3.60 -6.44
C TYR A 93 -6.54 -2.10 -6.46
N TRP A 94 -6.89 -1.47 -7.58
CA TRP A 94 -6.70 -0.05 -7.80
C TRP A 94 -8.05 0.64 -7.98
N VAL A 95 -8.21 1.77 -7.31
CA VAL A 95 -9.26 2.75 -7.58
C VAL A 95 -8.59 4.03 -8.07
N LEU A 96 -8.74 4.28 -9.37
CA LEU A 96 -8.13 5.39 -10.08
C LEU A 96 -9.10 6.57 -10.10
N THR A 97 -8.58 7.77 -9.83
CA THR A 97 -9.32 9.03 -9.87
C THR A 97 -8.52 10.07 -10.65
N GLY A 98 -9.07 10.52 -11.77
CA GLY A 98 -8.46 11.57 -12.59
C GLY A 98 -8.67 12.97 -12.03
N THR A 99 -7.65 13.82 -12.17
CA THR A 99 -7.67 15.25 -11.85
C THR A 99 -7.47 16.08 -13.12
N GLY A 100 -7.54 17.42 -13.04
CA GLY A 100 -7.25 18.30 -14.18
C GLY A 100 -8.15 18.01 -15.38
N ASP A 101 -7.55 17.75 -16.54
CA ASP A 101 -8.29 17.44 -17.78
C ASP A 101 -9.00 16.08 -17.72
N LEU A 102 -8.64 15.22 -16.77
CA LEU A 102 -9.28 13.94 -16.47
C LEU A 102 -10.29 14.04 -15.32
N THR A 103 -10.72 15.24 -14.93
CA THR A 103 -11.75 15.40 -13.89
C THR A 103 -13.02 14.62 -14.25
N GLY A 104 -13.45 13.74 -13.35
CA GLY A 104 -14.60 12.85 -13.55
C GLY A 104 -14.26 11.48 -14.11
N TYR A 105 -13.00 11.24 -14.49
CA TYR A 105 -12.49 9.90 -14.77
C TYR A 105 -12.37 9.12 -13.45
N THR A 106 -13.01 7.96 -13.39
CA THR A 106 -12.82 6.99 -12.31
C THR A 106 -12.85 5.58 -12.88
N ARG A 107 -11.97 4.73 -12.35
CA ARG A 107 -11.90 3.32 -12.76
C ARG A 107 -11.46 2.45 -11.60
N SER A 108 -12.08 1.29 -11.46
CA SER A 108 -11.62 0.25 -10.54
C SER A 108 -11.10 -0.92 -11.35
N MET A 109 -9.94 -1.45 -10.96
CA MET A 109 -9.30 -2.56 -11.66
C MET A 109 -8.50 -3.44 -10.71
N ALA A 110 -8.29 -4.69 -11.13
CA ALA A 110 -7.47 -5.67 -10.42
C ALA A 110 -6.26 -5.99 -11.29
N VAL A 111 -5.07 -5.63 -10.82
CA VAL A 111 -3.81 -5.90 -11.50
C VAL A 111 -3.15 -7.11 -10.83
N PRO A 112 -3.08 -8.27 -11.49
CA PRO A 112 -2.36 -9.42 -10.95
C PRO A 112 -0.86 -9.11 -10.89
N VAL A 113 -0.22 -9.46 -9.78
CA VAL A 113 1.21 -9.22 -9.56
C VAL A 113 1.91 -10.46 -9.04
N ALA A 114 3.16 -10.64 -9.46
CA ALA A 114 4.10 -11.57 -8.84
C ALA A 114 5.04 -10.78 -7.92
N CYS A 115 5.24 -11.29 -6.70
CA CYS A 115 5.97 -10.63 -5.63
C CYS A 115 7.07 -11.51 -5.03
N GLU A 116 8.16 -10.87 -4.63
CA GLU A 116 9.22 -11.42 -3.80
C GLU A 116 9.54 -10.43 -2.68
N VAL A 117 9.46 -10.87 -1.43
CA VAL A 117 9.75 -10.07 -0.24
C VAL A 117 10.88 -10.75 0.52
N HIS A 118 11.84 -9.94 0.98
CA HIS A 118 12.91 -10.38 1.88
C HIS A 118 12.68 -9.81 3.26
N THR A 119 12.92 -10.61 4.29
CA THR A 119 12.84 -10.18 5.69
C THR A 119 14.14 -10.44 6.42
N GLY A 120 14.41 -9.64 7.45
CA GLY A 120 15.46 -9.91 8.42
C GLY A 120 15.15 -11.12 9.30
N PRO A 121 16.13 -11.61 10.08
CA PRO A 121 15.89 -12.70 11.02
C PRO A 121 14.80 -12.35 12.03
N ARG A 122 13.91 -13.31 12.29
CA ARG A 122 12.84 -13.21 13.29
C ARG A 122 13.31 -13.81 14.61
N THR A 123 12.58 -13.53 15.69
CA THR A 123 12.79 -14.17 17.01
C THR A 123 11.52 -14.91 17.47
N PRO A 124 11.18 -16.07 16.85
CA PRO A 124 9.96 -16.79 17.20
C PRO A 124 9.89 -17.13 18.70
N GLY A 125 8.71 -16.95 19.28
CA GLY A 125 8.44 -17.12 20.71
C GLY A 125 8.64 -15.86 21.55
N ASP A 126 9.31 -14.83 21.04
CA ASP A 126 9.36 -13.54 21.72
C ASP A 126 7.99 -12.84 21.64
N PRO A 127 7.55 -12.16 22.72
CA PRO A 127 6.28 -11.45 22.75
C PRO A 127 6.26 -10.24 21.80
N VAL A 128 7.43 -9.73 21.40
CA VAL A 128 7.57 -8.70 20.38
C VAL A 128 8.68 -9.13 19.42
N GLN A 129 8.35 -9.20 18.12
CA GLN A 129 9.28 -9.53 17.05
C GLN A 129 9.30 -8.38 16.06
N THR A 130 10.43 -7.69 15.97
CA THR A 130 10.64 -6.58 15.01
C THR A 130 11.78 -6.94 14.08
N PHE A 131 11.52 -6.86 12.78
CA PHE A 131 12.50 -7.18 11.75
C PHE A 131 12.29 -6.31 10.52
N ASP A 132 13.39 -6.01 9.83
CA ASP A 132 13.35 -5.26 8.57
C ASP A 132 12.73 -6.13 7.48
N GLN A 133 12.09 -5.50 6.50
CA GLN A 133 11.63 -6.15 5.28
C GLN A 133 11.92 -5.27 4.07
N THR A 134 12.00 -5.88 2.89
CA THR A 134 12.05 -5.16 1.63
C THR A 134 11.27 -5.91 0.55
N THR A 135 10.52 -5.17 -0.26
CA THR A 135 9.95 -5.72 -1.49
C THR A 135 11.08 -5.83 -2.51
N PHE A 136 11.50 -7.05 -2.84
CA PHE A 136 12.62 -7.29 -3.75
C PHE A 136 12.16 -7.30 -5.21
N TYR A 137 11.03 -7.93 -5.49
CA TYR A 137 10.31 -7.84 -6.75
C TYR A 137 8.83 -7.62 -6.51
N LEU A 138 8.22 -6.73 -7.28
CA LEU A 138 6.79 -6.67 -7.53
C LEU A 138 6.65 -6.33 -9.00
N GLN A 139 5.93 -7.15 -9.74
CA GLN A 139 5.68 -6.89 -11.16
C GLN A 139 4.29 -7.36 -11.55
N GLY A 140 3.59 -6.54 -12.34
CA GLY A 140 2.31 -6.88 -12.92
C GLY A 140 2.14 -6.21 -14.27
N GLU A 141 1.37 -6.86 -15.12
CA GLU A 141 0.98 -6.33 -16.43
C GLU A 141 -0.51 -6.60 -16.64
N LEU A 142 -1.19 -5.66 -17.29
CA LEU A 142 -2.57 -5.80 -17.67
C LEU A 142 -2.74 -5.52 -19.17
N TYR A 143 -3.45 -6.42 -19.83
CA TYR A 143 -3.86 -6.29 -21.22
C TYR A 143 -5.38 -6.39 -21.34
N GLY A 144 -5.95 -5.64 -22.28
CA GLY A 144 -7.38 -5.72 -22.61
C GLY A 144 -8.29 -4.89 -21.70
N ASP A 145 -7.74 -3.98 -20.91
CA ASP A 145 -8.56 -2.96 -20.26
C ASP A 145 -9.09 -1.96 -21.33
N PRO A 146 -10.36 -1.53 -21.25
CA PRO A 146 -10.94 -0.54 -22.16
C PRO A 146 -10.21 0.81 -22.21
N ASP A 147 -9.59 1.22 -21.10
CA ASP A 147 -8.95 2.53 -20.97
C ASP A 147 -7.42 2.40 -21.10
N PHE A 148 -6.85 1.28 -20.65
CA PHE A 148 -5.41 0.97 -20.76
C PHE A 148 -5.12 -0.12 -21.79
N CYS A 149 -4.47 0.26 -22.89
CA CYS A 149 -4.00 -0.68 -23.91
C CYS A 149 -2.72 -1.40 -23.47
N GLU A 150 -1.92 -0.73 -22.66
CA GLU A 150 -0.81 -1.29 -21.92
C GLU A 150 -0.81 -0.67 -20.52
N LEU A 151 -0.62 -1.51 -19.51
CA LEU A 151 -0.37 -1.08 -18.16
C LEU A 151 0.64 -2.05 -17.53
N ILE A 152 1.78 -1.53 -17.12
CA ILE A 152 2.85 -2.28 -16.47
C ILE A 152 3.16 -1.58 -15.15
N VAL A 153 3.24 -2.35 -14.07
CA VAL A 153 3.73 -1.89 -12.77
C VAL A 153 4.93 -2.73 -12.38
N ILE A 154 6.02 -2.06 -12.02
CA ILE A 154 7.18 -2.71 -11.40
C ILE A 154 7.59 -1.95 -10.13
N ALA A 155 8.11 -2.67 -9.15
CA ALA A 155 8.72 -2.12 -7.95
C ALA A 155 9.71 -3.12 -7.34
N GLY A 156 10.62 -2.61 -6.51
CA GLY A 156 11.50 -3.43 -5.69
C GLY A 156 12.99 -3.31 -5.99
N ASP A 157 13.78 -3.69 -5.00
CA ASP A 157 15.24 -3.57 -5.01
C ASP A 157 15.88 -4.28 -6.22
N GLY A 158 15.30 -5.39 -6.66
CA GLY A 158 15.75 -6.17 -7.81
C GLY A 158 15.63 -5.45 -9.15
N PHE A 159 14.80 -4.39 -9.23
CA PHE A 159 14.72 -3.47 -10.37
C PHE A 159 15.50 -2.17 -10.16
N GLY A 160 16.25 -2.05 -9.06
CA GLY A 160 16.92 -0.81 -8.68
C GLY A 160 15.97 0.26 -8.12
N LEU A 161 14.80 -0.14 -7.63
CA LEU A 161 13.77 0.73 -7.05
C LEU A 161 13.64 0.42 -5.54
N PRO A 162 14.36 1.12 -4.65
CA PRO A 162 14.46 0.75 -3.24
C PRO A 162 13.10 0.66 -2.54
N CYS A 163 12.81 -0.45 -1.86
CA CYS A 163 11.53 -0.65 -1.18
C CYS A 163 11.65 -1.03 0.31
N PRO A 164 12.29 -0.20 1.16
CA PRO A 164 12.54 -0.54 2.56
C PRO A 164 11.25 -0.59 3.39
N GLY A 165 11.23 -1.44 4.40
CA GLY A 165 10.11 -1.58 5.30
C GLY A 165 10.50 -2.21 6.63
N GLN A 166 9.50 -2.32 7.52
CA GLN A 166 9.63 -3.01 8.79
C GLN A 166 8.33 -3.73 9.12
N CYS A 167 8.46 -4.88 9.78
CA CYS A 167 7.34 -5.57 10.39
C CYS A 167 7.59 -5.74 11.89
N THR A 168 6.59 -5.40 12.68
CA THR A 168 6.51 -5.66 14.11
C THR A 168 5.31 -6.54 14.41
N LEU A 169 5.54 -7.63 15.11
CA LEU A 169 4.53 -8.55 15.61
C LEU A 169 4.49 -8.42 17.12
N THR A 170 3.33 -8.12 17.69
CA THR A 170 3.13 -8.02 19.14
C THR A 170 2.14 -9.06 19.61
N GLN A 171 2.60 -9.99 20.44
CA GLN A 171 1.75 -11.03 21.01
C GLN A 171 0.73 -10.41 21.99
N LEU A 172 -0.52 -10.77 21.80
CA LEU A 172 -1.65 -10.38 22.63
C LEU A 172 -1.86 -11.39 23.76
N PRO A 173 -2.59 -11.02 24.84
CA PRO A 173 -2.96 -11.97 25.90
C PRO A 173 -3.77 -13.19 25.42
N SER A 174 -4.41 -13.10 24.24
CA SER A 174 -5.10 -14.24 23.60
C SER A 174 -4.13 -15.28 23.02
N GLY A 175 -2.87 -14.91 22.79
CA GLY A 175 -1.89 -15.68 22.04
C GLY A 175 -1.78 -15.28 20.56
N ASP A 176 -2.74 -14.52 20.04
CA ASP A 176 -2.66 -13.94 18.68
C ASP A 176 -1.59 -12.85 18.61
N PHE A 177 -1.20 -12.46 17.40
CA PHE A 177 -0.28 -11.37 17.15
C PHE A 177 -0.97 -10.19 16.50
N ALA A 178 -0.79 -9.01 17.07
CA ALA A 178 -1.03 -7.76 16.38
C ALA A 178 0.10 -7.50 15.39
N VAL A 179 -0.28 -7.30 14.14
CA VAL A 179 0.64 -7.03 13.03
C VAL A 179 0.68 -5.53 12.80
N ASP A 180 1.89 -5.00 12.75
CA ASP A 180 2.23 -3.68 12.23
C ASP A 180 3.29 -3.87 11.15
N SER A 181 2.91 -3.76 9.89
CA SER A 181 3.80 -4.06 8.77
C SER A 181 3.67 -3.00 7.71
N PHE A 182 4.79 -2.37 7.34
CA PHE A 182 4.83 -1.41 6.25
C PHE A 182 6.06 -1.59 5.39
N PHE A 183 5.96 -1.14 4.15
CA PHE A 183 7.09 -0.87 3.28
C PHE A 183 6.81 0.40 2.48
N ASP A 184 7.86 1.18 2.28
CA ASP A 184 7.85 2.23 1.28
C ASP A 184 8.12 1.55 -0.07
N ILE A 185 7.21 1.69 -1.03
CA ILE A 185 7.33 1.14 -2.37
C ILE A 185 7.81 2.22 -3.32
N THR A 186 9.04 2.09 -3.82
CA THR A 186 9.47 2.83 -5.01
C THR A 186 9.05 2.03 -6.23
N TYR A 187 8.18 2.62 -7.05
CA TYR A 187 7.57 1.93 -8.19
C TYR A 187 7.80 2.69 -9.49
N GLN A 188 7.57 1.99 -10.60
CA GLN A 188 7.34 2.59 -11.91
C GLN A 188 6.04 2.03 -12.49
N ILE A 189 5.12 2.93 -12.86
CA ILE A 189 3.92 2.58 -13.64
C ILE A 189 4.13 3.09 -15.05
N GLN A 190 4.07 2.19 -16.03
CA GLN A 190 4.08 2.50 -17.45
C GLN A 190 2.69 2.26 -18.03
N PHE A 191 2.22 3.15 -18.90
CA PHE A 191 0.92 2.99 -19.52
C PHE A 191 0.85 3.53 -20.94
N ALA A 192 -0.08 2.98 -21.71
CA ALA A 192 -0.56 3.54 -22.96
C ALA A 192 -2.09 3.46 -23.00
N GLY A 193 -2.75 4.58 -23.26
CA GLY A 193 -4.21 4.64 -23.32
C GLY A 193 -4.77 4.06 -24.61
N CYS A 194 -5.98 3.50 -24.53
CA CYS A 194 -6.63 2.89 -25.68
C CYS A 194 -7.35 3.89 -26.60
N PRO A 195 -7.43 3.60 -27.91
CA PRO A 195 -8.22 4.41 -28.84
C PRO A 195 -9.68 4.56 -28.40
N GLY A 196 -10.18 5.80 -28.38
CA GLY A 196 -11.54 6.13 -27.96
C GLY A 196 -11.78 6.15 -26.45
N SER A 197 -10.78 5.86 -25.63
CA SER A 197 -10.85 6.00 -24.17
C SER A 197 -10.56 7.45 -23.73
N PRO A 198 -10.82 7.81 -22.46
CA PRO A 198 -10.35 9.06 -21.88
C PRO A 198 -8.83 9.24 -21.90
N LEU A 199 -8.08 8.15 -22.07
CA LEU A 199 -6.61 8.14 -22.14
C LEU A 199 -6.09 8.06 -23.58
N ASP A 200 -6.94 8.16 -24.60
CA ASP A 200 -6.55 8.03 -26.00
C ASP A 200 -5.42 9.01 -26.38
N GLY A 201 -4.36 8.45 -26.99
CA GLY A 201 -3.17 9.19 -27.38
C GLY A 201 -2.22 9.55 -26.23
N LEU A 202 -2.53 9.17 -24.99
CA LEU A 202 -1.67 9.38 -23.83
C LEU A 202 -0.84 8.14 -23.54
N SER A 203 0.41 8.34 -23.14
CA SER A 203 1.31 7.26 -22.71
C SER A 203 2.47 7.85 -21.91
N GLY A 204 2.96 7.13 -20.91
CA GLY A 204 4.11 7.57 -20.13
C GLY A 204 4.53 6.56 -19.08
N ALA A 205 5.55 6.95 -18.31
CA ALA A 205 6.13 6.14 -17.25
C ALA A 205 6.41 7.02 -16.03
N THR A 206 5.64 6.82 -14.96
CA THR A 206 5.79 7.57 -13.70
C THR A 206 6.58 6.75 -12.70
N THR A 207 7.59 7.35 -12.07
CA THR A 207 8.31 6.78 -10.92
C THR A 207 8.07 7.62 -9.68
N ASP A 208 7.65 6.99 -8.58
CA ASP A 208 7.45 7.65 -7.29
C ASP A 208 7.67 6.64 -6.14
N THR A 209 7.72 7.16 -4.91
CA THR A 209 7.81 6.37 -3.68
C THR A 209 6.63 6.68 -2.77
N LYS A 210 5.93 5.64 -2.32
CA LYS A 210 4.76 5.75 -1.45
C LYS A 210 4.78 4.69 -0.37
N ARG A 211 3.99 4.83 0.70
CA ARG A 211 3.92 3.83 1.78
C ARG A 211 2.74 2.90 1.57
N PHE A 212 3.00 1.60 1.75
CA PHE A 212 1.99 0.57 1.88
C PHE A 212 2.03 0.03 3.30
N GLN A 213 0.87 -0.14 3.92
CA GLN A 213 0.76 -0.57 5.31
C GLN A 213 -0.36 -1.59 5.50
N ALA A 214 -0.06 -2.63 6.27
CA ALA A 214 -0.98 -3.62 6.77
C ALA A 214 -0.94 -3.63 8.30
N GLY A 215 -2.10 -3.49 8.93
CA GLY A 215 -2.18 -3.37 10.38
C GLY A 215 -1.74 -2.01 10.91
N GLU A 216 -1.55 -1.93 12.24
CA GLU A 216 -1.15 -0.72 12.94
C GLU A 216 -0.29 -1.03 14.16
N PRO A 217 0.51 -0.05 14.63
CA PRO A 217 1.19 -0.16 15.91
C PRO A 217 0.21 -0.49 17.04
N TYR A 218 0.44 -1.62 17.72
CA TYR A 218 -0.35 -1.98 18.89
C TYR A 218 0.16 -1.27 20.14
N PHE A 219 -0.71 -0.46 20.76
CA PHE A 219 -0.46 0.11 22.08
C PHE A 219 -1.26 -0.67 23.12
N PRO A 220 -0.62 -1.30 24.13
CA PRO A 220 -1.36 -1.94 25.20
C PRO A 220 -2.22 -0.87 25.90
N PRO A 221 -3.48 -1.18 26.25
CA PRO A 221 -4.33 -0.24 26.95
C PRO A 221 -3.61 0.24 28.21
N VAL A 222 -3.50 1.57 28.35
CA VAL A 222 -2.95 2.16 29.57
C VAL A 222 -3.80 1.64 30.72
N ASN A 223 -3.18 0.93 31.66
CA ASN A 223 -3.89 0.49 32.84
C ASN A 223 -4.16 1.72 33.72
N HIS A 224 -5.38 2.27 33.65
CA HIS A 224 -5.81 3.37 34.52
C HIS A 224 -5.97 2.93 35.99
N SER A 225 -5.61 1.68 36.34
CA SER A 225 -5.61 1.19 37.73
C SER A 225 -4.38 1.64 38.55
N CYS A 226 -3.76 2.78 38.22
CA CYS A 226 -2.94 3.49 39.19
C CYS A 226 -3.86 4.01 40.30
N VAL A 227 -3.98 3.18 41.32
CA VAL A 227 -4.68 3.36 42.59
C VAL A 227 -4.30 4.72 43.21
N LEU A 228 -5.30 5.55 43.50
CA LEU A 228 -5.21 6.66 44.45
C LEU A 228 -5.29 6.12 45.89
#